data_AF-A0A415K0B5-F1
#
_entry.id   AF-A0A415K0B5-F1
#
_cell.length_a   1.000
_cell.length_b   1.000
_cell.length_c   1.000
_cell.angle_alpha   90.00
_cell.angle_beta   90.00
_cell.angle_gamma   90.00
#
_symmetry.space_group_name_H-M   'P 1'
#
loop_
_entity.id
_entity.type
_entity.pdbx_description
1 polymer ?
#
loop_
_entity_poly.entity_id
_entity_poly.type
_entity_poly.pdbx_seq_one_letter_code
_entity_poly.pdbx_strand_id
1 'polypeptide(L)'
;MSIMIDKAKCKGCGMCTSVCPGSLIYQDSEQKAFIKYPKDCWGCASCIKECHFGAIALYLGADIGGMGSLMTVKSTPDTLTWDIKKRDGSKEEILINKKESNKY
;
A
#
# COMPACT_ATOMS: atom_id res chain seq x y z
N MET A 1 5.18 1.71 11.74
CA MET A 1 4.42 1.35 10.52
C MET A 1 5.29 1.61 9.30
N SER A 2 5.26 0.75 8.27
CA SER A 2 6.00 0.99 7.02
C SER A 2 5.37 0.22 5.87
N ILE A 3 5.94 0.30 4.68
CA ILE A 3 5.49 -0.40 3.49
C ILE A 3 6.50 -1.46 3.04
N MET A 4 6.01 -2.51 2.38
CA MET A 4 6.80 -3.47 1.62
C MET A 4 6.62 -3.21 0.14
N ILE A 5 7.70 -3.23 -0.64
CA ILE A 5 7.65 -3.08 -2.10
C ILE A 5 8.16 -4.35 -2.77
N ASP A 6 7.31 -5.00 -3.55
CA ASP A 6 7.63 -6.14 -4.41
C ASP A 6 8.21 -5.63 -5.74
N LYS A 7 9.54 -5.76 -5.88
CA LYS A 7 10.25 -5.32 -7.09
C LYS A 7 9.83 -6.07 -8.35
N ALA A 8 9.37 -7.32 -8.24
CA ALA A 8 8.94 -8.09 -9.40
C ALA A 8 7.63 -7.55 -10.00
N LYS A 9 6.73 -7.06 -9.15
CA LYS A 9 5.48 -6.42 -9.57
C LYS A 9 5.65 -4.95 -9.96
N CYS A 10 6.65 -4.27 -9.40
CA CYS A 10 6.90 -2.86 -9.69
C CYS A 10 7.23 -2.63 -11.17
N LYS A 11 6.47 -1.74 -11.83
CA LYS A 11 6.70 -1.34 -13.23
C LYS A 11 7.49 -0.03 -13.38
N GLY A 12 7.91 0.58 -12.27
CA GLY A 12 8.73 1.79 -12.30
C GLY A 12 8.01 3.05 -12.79
N CYS A 13 6.68 3.13 -12.62
CA CYS A 13 5.89 4.28 -13.08
C CYS A 13 6.08 5.57 -12.26
N GLY A 14 6.76 5.52 -11.11
CA GLY A 14 7.05 6.70 -10.28
C GLY A 14 5.87 7.28 -9.49
N MET A 15 4.62 6.82 -9.69
CA MET A 15 3.44 7.38 -9.00
C MET A 15 3.53 7.34 -7.47
N CYS A 16 4.12 6.29 -6.90
CA CYS A 16 4.31 6.18 -5.46
C CYS A 16 5.29 7.24 -4.91
N THR A 17 6.27 7.67 -5.72
CA THR A 17 7.22 8.72 -5.38
C THR A 17 6.53 10.09 -5.35
N SER A 18 5.68 10.38 -6.35
CA SER A 18 4.99 11.68 -6.45
C SER A 18 3.95 11.91 -5.35
N VAL A 19 3.26 10.86 -4.91
CA VAL A 19 2.20 10.98 -3.90
C VAL A 19 2.67 10.75 -2.46
N CYS A 20 3.94 10.42 -2.23
CA CYS A 20 4.45 10.20 -0.89
C CYS A 20 4.62 11.56 -0.19
N PRO A 21 3.77 11.92 0.81
CA PRO A 21 3.86 13.23 1.45
C PRO A 21 5.15 13.41 2.26
N GLY A 22 5.77 12.32 2.69
CA GLY A 22 7.06 12.35 3.38
C GLY A 22 8.28 12.31 2.45
N SER A 23 8.09 12.25 1.14
CA SER A 23 9.18 12.12 0.15
C SER A 23 10.16 10.96 0.45
N LEU A 24 9.63 9.83 0.91
CA LEU A 24 10.43 8.70 1.42
C LEU A 24 10.70 7.61 0.37
N ILE A 25 9.97 7.63 -0.75
CA ILE A 25 10.04 6.61 -1.80
C ILE A 25 10.88 7.14 -2.96
N TYR A 26 11.81 6.33 -3.43
CA TYR A 26 12.76 6.63 -4.50
C TYR A 26 12.77 5.50 -5.52
N GLN A 27 13.43 5.71 -6.67
CA GLN A 27 13.64 4.67 -7.68
C GLN A 27 15.14 4.33 -7.76
N ASP A 28 15.45 3.05 -7.90
CA ASP A 28 16.82 2.57 -8.12
C ASP A 28 17.24 2.69 -9.59
N SER A 29 18.43 2.19 -9.93
CA SER A 29 18.95 2.20 -11.31
C SER A 29 18.09 1.43 -12.31
N GLU A 30 17.28 0.48 -11.85
CA GLU A 30 16.33 -0.29 -12.67
C GLU A 30 14.92 0.33 -12.67
N GLN A 31 14.81 1.58 -12.20
CA GLN A 31 13.55 2.30 -12.02
C GLN A 31 12.59 1.63 -11.03
N LYS A 32 13.04 0.67 -10.21
CA LYS A 32 12.19 0.01 -9.21
C LYS A 32 12.08 0.88 -7.97
N ALA A 33 10.85 1.02 -7.48
CA ALA A 33 10.59 1.79 -6.27
C ALA A 33 11.21 1.09 -5.04
N PHE A 34 11.75 1.89 -4.12
CA PHE A 34 12.17 1.46 -2.79
C PHE A 34 11.92 2.59 -1.79
N ILE A 35 11.73 2.25 -0.50
CA ILE A 35 11.61 3.24 0.56
C ILE A 35 12.99 3.49 1.19
N LYS A 36 13.46 4.74 1.17
CA LYS A 36 14.80 5.10 1.64
C LYS A 36 14.88 5.22 3.16
N TYR A 37 13.84 5.79 3.77
CA TYR A 37 13.75 5.99 5.22
C TYR A 37 12.48 5.34 5.78
N PRO A 38 12.47 4.00 5.94
CA PRO A 38 11.26 3.27 6.33
C PRO A 38 10.73 3.62 7.72
N LYS A 39 11.59 4.12 8.62
CA LYS A 39 11.24 4.53 9.98
C LYS A 39 10.39 5.81 10.02
N ASP A 40 10.52 6.65 9.00
CA ASP A 40 9.80 7.93 8.90
C ASP A 40 8.44 7.76 8.21
N CYS A 41 8.10 6.53 7.78
CA CYS A 41 6.84 6.23 7.13
C CYS A 41 5.67 6.32 8.09
N TRP A 42 4.70 7.17 7.79
CA TRP A 42 3.49 7.34 8.61
C TRP A 42 2.40 6.30 8.35
N GLY A 43 2.58 5.44 7.35
CA GLY A 43 1.55 4.47 6.98
C GLY A 43 0.26 5.10 6.42
N CYS A 44 0.33 6.29 5.83
CA CYS A 44 -0.82 7.06 5.30
C CYS A 44 -1.55 6.42 4.10
N ALA A 45 -1.04 5.30 3.58
CA ALA A 45 -1.59 4.55 2.47
C ALA A 45 -1.65 5.25 1.09
N SER A 46 -1.16 6.48 0.92
CA SER A 46 -1.18 7.17 -0.38
C SER A 46 -0.49 6.37 -1.48
N CYS A 47 0.71 5.84 -1.21
CA CYS A 47 1.48 5.07 -2.20
C CYS A 47 0.83 3.74 -2.59
N ILE A 48 0.12 3.06 -1.67
CA ILE A 48 -0.54 1.79 -2.00
C ILE A 48 -1.81 2.01 -2.83
N LYS A 49 -2.55 3.12 -2.60
CA LYS A 49 -3.73 3.50 -3.40
C LYS A 49 -3.39 3.82 -4.85
N GLU A 50 -2.20 4.39 -5.08
CA GLU A 50 -1.72 4.76 -6.42
C GLU A 50 -0.97 3.63 -7.15
N CYS A 51 -0.65 2.53 -6.45
CA CYS A 51 0.04 1.41 -7.07
C CYS A 51 -0.94 0.47 -7.80
N HIS A 52 -1.23 0.79 -9.06
CA HIS A 52 -2.10 0.00 -9.94
C HIS A 52 -1.56 -1.41 -10.28
N PHE A 53 -0.31 -1.71 -9.90
CA PHE A 53 0.34 -3.00 -10.14
C PHE A 53 0.37 -3.90 -8.89
N GLY A 54 -0.20 -3.45 -7.77
CA GLY A 54 -0.21 -4.21 -6.51
C GLY A 54 1.20 -4.52 -5.99
N ALA A 55 2.16 -3.65 -6.27
CA ALA A 55 3.56 -3.82 -5.90
C ALA A 55 3.88 -3.29 -4.50
N ILE A 56 2.98 -2.54 -3.87
CA ILE A 56 3.22 -1.93 -2.55
C ILE A 56 2.15 -2.43 -1.57
N ALA A 57 2.58 -2.95 -0.43
CA ALA A 57 1.72 -3.35 0.67
C ALA A 57 2.04 -2.54 1.93
N LEU A 58 1.03 -2.16 2.70
CA LEU A 58 1.20 -1.58 4.02
C LEU A 58 1.37 -2.70 5.06
N TYR A 59 2.37 -2.57 5.92
CA TYR A 59 2.55 -3.45 7.07
C TYR A 59 1.61 -3.02 8.19
N LEU A 60 0.74 -3.95 8.63
CA LEU A 60 -0.14 -3.74 9.78
C LEU A 60 0.52 -4.33 11.03
N GLY A 61 1.00 -3.44 11.90
CA GLY A 61 1.66 -3.81 13.16
C GLY A 61 0.70 -4.37 14.21
N ALA A 62 1.26 -4.93 15.27
CA ALA A 62 0.48 -5.48 16.38
C ALA A 62 -0.28 -4.40 17.18
N ASP A 63 0.23 -3.16 17.16
CA ASP A 63 -0.35 -1.97 17.77
C ASP A 63 -1.75 -1.63 17.26
N ILE A 64 -2.07 -2.04 16.02
CA ILE A 64 -3.41 -1.87 15.41
C ILE A 64 -4.12 -3.21 15.17
N GLY A 65 -3.69 -4.28 15.86
CA GLY A 65 -4.27 -5.62 15.71
C GLY A 65 -3.88 -6.35 14.42
N GLY A 66 -2.94 -5.82 13.65
CA GLY A 66 -2.53 -6.37 12.35
C GLY A 66 -1.69 -7.65 12.44
N MET A 67 -0.98 -7.89 13.55
CA MET A 67 -0.13 -9.09 13.77
C MET A 67 0.84 -9.41 12.61
N GLY A 68 1.35 -8.39 11.93
CA GLY A 68 2.26 -8.54 10.80
C GLY A 68 1.57 -8.85 9.47
N SER A 69 0.27 -8.60 9.38
CA SER A 69 -0.49 -8.70 8.13
C SER A 69 -0.02 -7.65 7.11
N LEU A 70 -0.20 -7.97 5.84
CA LEU A 70 0.09 -7.08 4.73
C LEU A 70 -1.22 -6.66 4.07
N MET A 71 -1.40 -5.35 3.89
CA MET A 71 -2.59 -4.80 3.25
C MET A 71 -2.25 -4.18 1.90
N THR A 72 -2.96 -4.60 0.86
CA THR A 72 -2.92 -4.00 -0.47
C THR A 72 -4.29 -3.40 -0.82
N VAL A 73 -4.34 -2.58 -1.86
CA VAL A 73 -5.60 -2.01 -2.32
C VAL A 73 -5.63 -1.95 -3.84
N LYS A 74 -6.78 -2.27 -4.41
CA LYS A 74 -7.12 -1.99 -5.80
C LYS A 74 -8.09 -0.81 -5.82
N SER A 75 -7.65 0.29 -6.44
CA SER A 75 -8.45 1.51 -6.58
C SER A 75 -9.02 1.59 -7.99
N THR A 76 -10.34 1.72 -8.11
CA THR A 76 -11.05 2.04 -9.36
C THR A 76 -11.76 3.38 -9.20
N PRO A 77 -12.35 3.99 -10.25
CA PRO A 77 -13.09 5.23 -10.08
C PRO A 77 -14.20 5.16 -9.02
N ASP A 78 -14.89 4.03 -8.91
CA ASP A 78 -16.06 3.86 -8.04
C ASP A 78 -15.77 3.09 -6.75
N THR A 79 -14.72 2.27 -6.70
CA THR A 79 -14.48 1.34 -5.59
C THR A 79 -13.05 1.36 -5.08
N LEU A 80 -12.91 0.98 -3.80
CA LEU A 80 -11.65 0.50 -3.22
C LEU A 80 -11.87 -0.94 -2.76
N THR A 81 -11.05 -1.86 -3.26
CA THR A 81 -10.99 -3.23 -2.75
C THR A 81 -9.71 -3.38 -1.94
N TRP A 82 -9.84 -3.52 -0.63
CA TRP A 82 -8.72 -3.71 0.28
C TRP A 82 -8.53 -5.20 0.56
N ASP A 83 -7.32 -5.70 0.34
CA ASP A 83 -6.95 -7.08 0.60
C ASP A 83 -5.99 -7.13 1.80
N ILE A 84 -6.36 -7.85 2.85
CA ILE A 84 -5.52 -8.08 4.02
C ILE A 84 -5.06 -9.54 3.99
N LYS A 85 -3.76 -9.74 3.77
CA LYS A 85 -3.13 -11.05 3.90
C LYS A 85 -2.58 -11.22 5.31
N LYS A 86 -3.19 -12.11 6.08
CA LYS A 86 -2.79 -12.43 7.46
C LYS A 86 -1.55 -13.33 7.47
N ARG A 87 -0.87 -13.38 8.63
CA ARG A 87 0.35 -14.18 8.82
C ARG A 87 0.13 -15.69 8.65
N ASP A 88 -1.06 -16.18 9.01
CA ASP A 88 -1.48 -17.57 8.81
C ASP A 88 -1.80 -17.91 7.34
N GLY A 89 -1.71 -16.93 6.44
CA GLY A 89 -1.99 -17.09 5.01
C GLY A 89 -3.45 -16.84 4.64
N SER A 90 -4.35 -16.70 5.61
CA SER A 90 -5.74 -16.34 5.35
C SER A 90 -5.82 -14.92 4.77
N LYS A 91 -6.89 -14.67 4.02
CA LYS A 91 -7.14 -13.40 3.35
C LYS A 91 -8.49 -12.87 3.74
N GLU A 92 -8.57 -11.56 3.88
CA GLU A 92 -9.81 -10.82 4.11
C GLU A 92 -9.90 -9.71 3.09
N GLU A 93 -11.08 -9.52 2.51
CA GLU A 93 -11.35 -8.50 1.49
C GLU A 93 -12.40 -7.52 2.02
N ILE A 94 -12.13 -6.22 1.87
CA ILE A 94 -13.06 -5.15 2.23
C ILE A 94 -13.32 -4.31 0.99
N LEU A 95 -14.56 -4.36 0.49
CA LEU A 95 -15.03 -3.55 -0.63
C LEU A 95 -15.70 -2.28 -0.12
N ILE A 96 -15.21 -1.13 -0.57
CA ILE A 96 -15.78 0.19 -0.26
C ILE A 96 -16.25 0.85 -1.55
N ASN A 97 -17.51 1.26 -1.60
CA ASN A 97 -18.04 2.14 -2.63
C ASN A 97 -17.67 3.59 -2.31
N LYS A 98 -16.88 4.23 -3.17
CA LYS A 98 -16.42 5.62 -2.99
C LYS A 98 -17.55 6.64 -3.01
N LYS A 99 -18.67 6.32 -3.68
CA LYS A 99 -19.87 7.19 -3.74
C LYS A 99 -20.73 7.10 -2.49
N GLU A 100 -20.49 6.10 -1.65
CA GLU A 100 -21.29 5.80 -0.46
C GLU A 100 -20.42 5.62 0.78
N SER A 101 -19.21 6.19 0.77
CA SER A 101 -18.18 5.95 1.80
C SER A 101 -18.56 6.38 3.22
N ASN A 102 -19.65 7.15 3.36
CA ASN A 102 -20.16 7.64 4.65
C ASN A 102 -21.48 6.97 5.07
N LYS A 103 -21.95 5.94 4.33
CA LYS A 103 -23.11 5.15 4.75
C LYS A 103 -22.64 4.13 5.79
N TYR A 104 -22.88 4.44 7.06
CA TYR A 104 -22.71 3.54 8.20
C TYR A 104 -24.04 2.90 8.60
#